data_AF-A0AAW7FJC5-F1
#
_entry.id   AF-A0AAW7FJC5-F1
#
_cell.length_a   1.000
_cell.length_b   1.000
_cell.length_c   1.000
_cell.angle_alpha   90.00
_cell.angle_beta   90.00
_cell.angle_gamma   90.00
#
_symmetry.space_group_name_H-M   'P 1'
#
loop_
_entity.id
_entity.type
_entity.pdbx_description
1 polymer ?
#
loop_
_entity_poly.entity_id
_entity_poly.type
_entity_poly.pdbx_seq_one_letter_code
_entity_poly.pdbx_strand_id
1 'polypeptide(L)'
;MSKETVIENKSTELFYDLACRSFTASWNLFMEVNGDGDANDYLDDPDFMSPFIIYVIDHIQNNFERFTTQEGNCGDINQVNFEQVAALLVGYSENFRK
;
A
#
# COMPACT_ATOMS: atom_id res chain seq x y z
N MET A 1 9.01 9.91 -16.78
CA MET A 1 9.59 8.63 -17.23
C MET A 1 9.50 7.67 -16.06
N SER A 2 8.34 7.06 -15.87
CA SER A 2 8.15 6.05 -14.84
C SER A 2 8.90 4.82 -15.30
N LYS A 3 10.04 4.50 -14.66
CA LYS A 3 10.61 3.16 -14.78
C LYS A 3 9.52 2.24 -14.26
N GLU A 4 8.96 1.40 -15.12
CA GLU A 4 8.11 0.30 -14.67
C GLU A 4 8.97 -0.52 -13.70
N THR A 5 8.73 -0.36 -12.40
CA THR A 5 9.45 -1.10 -11.37
C THR A 5 8.94 -2.53 -11.47
N VAL A 6 9.61 -3.35 -12.27
CA VAL A 6 9.23 -4.74 -12.47
C VAL A 6 9.30 -5.45 -11.12
N ILE A 7 8.17 -5.96 -10.65
CA ILE A 7 8.14 -6.84 -9.49
C ILE A 7 8.42 -8.25 -10.00
N GLU A 8 9.65 -8.71 -9.82
CA GLU A 8 10.07 -10.05 -10.28
C GLU A 8 9.68 -11.16 -9.29
N ASN A 9 9.48 -10.81 -8.02
CA ASN A 9 9.17 -11.77 -6.96
C ASN A 9 7.66 -11.89 -6.72
N LYS A 10 7.13 -13.12 -6.78
CA LYS A 10 5.69 -13.38 -6.65
C LYS A 10 5.12 -12.97 -5.29
N SER A 11 5.83 -13.20 -4.20
CA SER A 11 5.39 -12.78 -2.86
C SER A 11 5.32 -11.26 -2.75
N THR A 12 6.27 -10.54 -3.33
CA THR A 12 6.28 -9.08 -3.39
C THR A 12 5.10 -8.55 -4.21
N GLU A 13 4.78 -9.19 -5.33
CA GLU A 13 3.63 -8.82 -6.17
C GLU A 13 2.31 -9.02 -5.41
N LEU A 14 2.12 -10.19 -4.78
CA LEU A 14 0.93 -10.47 -3.96
C LEU A 14 0.82 -9.51 -2.78
N PHE A 15 1.93 -9.20 -2.12
CA PHE A 15 1.95 -8.26 -1.01
C PHE A 15 1.53 -6.86 -1.48
N TYR A 16 2.09 -6.41 -2.62
CA TYR A 16 1.78 -5.11 -3.18
C TYR A 16 0.30 -4.98 -3.59
N ASP A 17 -0.31 -6.01 -4.19
CA ASP A 17 -1.74 -6.02 -4.52
C ASP A 17 -2.61 -5.83 -3.27
N LEU A 18 -2.35 -6.64 -2.23
CA LEU A 18 -3.05 -6.54 -0.95
C LEU A 18 -2.84 -5.17 -0.30
N ALA A 19 -1.62 -4.63 -0.35
CA ALA A 19 -1.31 -3.31 0.19
C ALA A 19 -2.04 -2.20 -0.56
N CYS A 20 -2.15 -2.24 -1.90
CA CYS A 20 -2.92 -1.26 -2.67
C CYS A 20 -4.42 -1.27 -2.30
N ARG A 21 -4.98 -2.47 -2.13
CA ARG A 21 -6.39 -2.64 -1.72
C ARG A 21 -6.62 -2.13 -0.30
N SER A 22 -5.73 -2.45 0.64
CA SER A 22 -5.78 -1.93 2.00
C SER A 22 -5.58 -0.42 2.04
N PHE A 23 -4.62 0.12 1.28
CA PHE A 23 -4.39 1.56 1.13
C PHE A 23 -5.67 2.26 0.70
N THR A 24 -6.29 1.80 -0.39
CA THR A 24 -7.53 2.39 -0.93
C THR A 24 -8.66 2.39 0.09
N ALA A 25 -8.87 1.26 0.77
CA ALA A 25 -9.91 1.14 1.78
C ALA A 25 -9.66 2.07 2.98
N SER A 26 -8.43 2.09 3.50
CA SER A 26 -8.03 2.96 4.62
C SER A 26 -8.09 4.44 4.24
N TRP A 27 -7.70 4.79 3.02
CA TRP A 27 -7.74 6.17 2.51
C TRP A 27 -9.17 6.68 2.40
N ASN A 28 -10.04 5.88 1.78
CA ASN A 28 -11.46 6.24 1.65
C ASN A 28 -12.12 6.44 3.02
N LEU A 29 -11.85 5.55 3.98
CA LEU A 29 -12.34 5.67 5.35
C LEU A 29 -11.80 6.94 6.03
N PHE A 30 -10.50 7.22 5.86
CA PHE A 30 -9.89 8.43 6.41
C PHE A 30 -10.55 9.70 5.85
N MET A 31 -10.75 9.77 4.54
CA MET A 31 -11.39 10.91 3.88
C MET A 31 -12.87 11.04 4.24
N GLU A 32 -13.58 9.95 4.50
CA GLU A 32 -14.98 10.01 4.96
C GLU A 32 -15.10 10.61 6.36
N VAL A 33 -14.16 10.27 7.26
CA VAL A 33 -14.19 10.71 8.67
C VAL A 33 -13.57 12.09 8.86
N ASN A 34 -12.50 12.40 8.12
CA ASN A 34 -11.66 13.60 8.34
C ASN A 34 -11.53 14.50 7.11
N GLY A 35 -12.13 14.16 5.97
CA GLY A 35 -11.97 14.90 4.70
C GLY A 35 -12.77 16.19 4.65
N ASP A 36 -12.45 17.13 5.54
CA ASP A 36 -12.91 18.52 5.45
C ASP A 36 -11.97 19.41 4.61
N GLY A 37 -10.75 18.94 4.31
CA GLY A 37 -9.72 19.61 3.51
C GLY A 37 -9.46 19.02 2.11
N ASP A 38 -8.50 19.62 1.39
CA ASP A 38 -8.05 19.10 0.10
C ASP A 38 -7.28 17.79 0.32
N ALA A 39 -7.62 16.74 -0.44
CA ALA A 39 -6.90 15.47 -0.43
C ALA A 39 -5.42 15.67 -0.72
N ASN A 40 -5.09 16.66 -1.56
CA ASN A 40 -3.73 16.99 -1.94
C ASN A 40 -2.89 17.46 -0.73
N ASP A 41 -3.47 18.15 0.25
CA ASP A 41 -2.76 18.61 1.45
C ASP A 41 -2.22 17.42 2.26
N TYR A 42 -3.00 16.35 2.39
CA TYR A 42 -2.56 15.13 3.07
C TYR A 42 -1.56 14.34 2.24
N LEU A 43 -1.73 14.27 0.91
CA LEU A 43 -0.82 13.54 0.02
C LEU A 43 0.57 14.19 -0.05
N ASP A 44 0.64 15.51 0.07
CA ASP A 44 1.90 16.27 0.06
C ASP A 44 2.55 16.38 1.46
N ASP A 45 1.85 15.94 2.51
CA ASP A 45 2.36 15.92 3.88
C ASP A 45 3.12 14.60 4.18
N PRO A 46 4.46 14.63 4.23
CA PRO A 46 5.25 13.44 4.55
C PRO A 46 5.03 12.93 5.99
N ASP A 47 4.65 13.82 6.93
CA ASP A 47 4.38 13.46 8.32
C ASP A 47 3.05 12.70 8.45
N PHE A 48 2.16 12.83 7.48
CA PHE A 48 0.95 12.01 7.35
C PHE A 48 1.19 10.75 6.49
N MET A 49 1.75 10.91 5.29
CA MET A 49 1.86 9.82 4.32
C MET A 49 2.81 8.71 4.76
N SER A 50 3.91 9.04 5.44
CA SER A 50 4.87 8.02 5.87
C SER A 50 4.26 7.09 6.92
N PRO A 51 3.65 7.58 8.03
CA PRO A 51 2.94 6.71 8.96
C PRO A 51 1.76 5.96 8.33
N PHE A 52 1.03 6.58 7.39
CA PHE A 52 -0.08 5.94 6.71
C PHE A 52 0.36 4.72 5.89
N ILE A 53 1.44 4.86 5.10
CA ILE A 53 2.02 3.75 4.32
C ILE A 53 2.56 2.66 5.25
N ILE A 54 3.25 3.04 6.34
CA ILE A 54 3.74 2.08 7.34
C ILE A 54 2.58 1.29 7.95
N TYR A 55 1.47 1.95 8.29
CA TYR A 55 0.27 1.30 8.81
C TYR A 55 -0.29 0.26 7.84
N VAL A 56 -0.40 0.62 6.54
CA VAL A 56 -0.85 -0.31 5.50
C VAL A 56 0.08 -1.53 5.40
N ILE A 57 1.40 -1.29 5.36
CA ILE A 57 2.40 -2.37 5.27
C ILE A 57 2.32 -3.28 6.50
N ASP A 58 2.27 -2.72 7.71
CA ASP A 58 2.18 -3.50 8.95
C ASP A 58 0.88 -4.32 9.00
N HIS A 59 -0.24 -3.74 8.56
CA HIS A 59 -1.50 -4.47 8.47
C HIS A 59 -1.40 -5.68 7.56
N ILE A 60 -0.86 -5.52 6.35
CA ILE A 60 -0.70 -6.63 5.41
C ILE A 60 0.34 -7.63 5.93
N GLN A 61 1.48 -7.18 6.45
CA GLN A 61 2.52 -8.06 6.99
C GLN A 61 1.98 -8.99 8.07
N ASN A 62 1.20 -8.47 9.02
CA ASN A 62 0.62 -9.27 10.10
C ASN A 62 -0.49 -10.23 9.64
N ASN A 63 -0.98 -10.11 8.40
CA ASN A 63 -2.08 -10.90 7.87
C ASN A 63 -1.76 -11.61 6.55
N PHE A 64 -0.51 -11.52 6.07
CA PHE A 64 -0.15 -11.84 4.69
C PHE A 64 -0.49 -13.28 4.33
N GLU A 65 0.01 -14.24 5.10
CA GLU A 65 -0.25 -15.67 4.88
C GLU A 65 -1.75 -15.98 4.90
N ARG A 66 -2.50 -15.35 5.80
CA ARG A 66 -3.95 -15.55 5.93
C ARG A 66 -4.67 -15.05 4.68
N PHE A 67 -4.38 -13.82 4.25
CA PHE A 67 -5.01 -13.22 3.08
C PHE A 67 -4.65 -13.97 1.80
N THR A 68 -3.37 -14.31 1.59
CA THR A 68 -2.97 -15.08 0.40
C THR A 68 -3.63 -16.45 0.37
N THR A 69 -3.71 -17.15 1.51
CA THR A 69 -4.36 -18.47 1.59
C THR A 69 -5.85 -18.39 1.26
N GLN A 70 -6.55 -17.37 1.75
CA GLN A 70 -7.97 -17.15 1.47
C GLN A 70 -8.24 -16.92 -0.02
N GLU A 71 -7.29 -16.31 -0.73
CA GLU A 71 -7.37 -16.07 -2.18
C GLU A 71 -6.83 -17.25 -3.02
N GLY A 72 -6.50 -18.39 -2.40
CA GLY A 72 -5.96 -19.57 -3.09
C GLY A 72 -4.51 -19.40 -3.54
N ASN A 73 -3.80 -18.40 -3.02
CA ASN A 73 -2.40 -18.11 -3.30
C ASN A 73 -1.48 -18.63 -2.18
N CYS A 74 -0.19 -18.71 -2.49
CA CYS A 74 0.86 -19.01 -1.51
C CYS A 74 1.92 -17.91 -1.62
N GLY A 75 1.99 -17.05 -0.60
CA GLY A 75 3.03 -16.04 -0.45
C GLY A 75 3.94 -16.37 0.72
N ASP A 76 5.22 -16.04 0.59
CA ASP A 76 6.21 -16.15 1.66
C ASP A 76 6.64 -14.74 2.09
N ILE A 77 6.29 -14.36 3.33
CA ILE A 77 6.58 -13.04 3.88
C ILE A 77 8.09 -12.76 3.92
N ASN A 78 8.93 -13.79 4.04
CA ASN A 78 10.38 -13.65 4.09
C ASN A 78 10.99 -13.33 2.72
N GLN A 79 10.21 -13.46 1.64
CA GLN A 79 10.61 -13.12 0.28
C GLN A 79 10.10 -11.75 -0.19
N VAL A 80 9.32 -11.07 0.66
CA VAL A 80 8.76 -9.76 0.31
C VAL A 80 9.84 -8.68 0.38
N ASN A 81 9.97 -7.93 -0.71
CA ASN A 81 10.80 -6.74 -0.74
C ASN A 81 10.00 -5.52 -0.25
N PHE A 82 10.05 -5.25 1.06
CA PHE A 82 9.30 -4.14 1.67
C PHE A 82 9.72 -2.76 1.18
N GLU A 83 11.00 -2.56 0.85
CA GLU A 83 11.49 -1.29 0.31
C GLU A 83 10.86 -1.01 -1.06
N GLN A 84 10.81 -2.02 -1.92
CA GLN A 84 10.13 -1.91 -3.23
C GLN A 84 8.64 -1.66 -3.06
N VAL A 85 7.96 -2.35 -2.14
CA VAL A 85 6.54 -2.14 -1.84
C VAL A 85 6.29 -0.71 -1.38
N ALA A 86 7.08 -0.19 -0.44
CA ALA A 86 6.93 1.18 0.06
C ALA A 86 7.07 2.22 -1.06
N ALA A 87 8.10 2.08 -1.91
CA ALA A 87 8.31 2.97 -3.06
C ALA A 87 7.14 2.91 -4.05
N LEU A 88 6.60 1.71 -4.30
CA LEU A 88 5.44 1.53 -5.18
C LEU A 88 4.15 2.09 -4.59
N LEU A 89 3.97 2.05 -3.25
CA LEU A 89 2.81 2.64 -2.58
C LEU A 89 2.84 4.17 -2.63
N VAL A 90 4.02 4.80 -2.53
CA VAL A 90 4.17 6.24 -2.79
C VAL A 90 3.77 6.59 -4.22
N GLY A 91 4.18 5.78 -5.21
CA GLY A 91 3.71 5.96 -6.59
C GLY A 91 2.21 5.73 -6.74
N TYR A 92 1.66 4.75 -6.03
CA TYR A 92 0.23 4.42 -6.06
C TYR A 92 -0.64 5.53 -5.46
N SER A 93 -0.17 6.25 -4.45
CA SER A 93 -0.92 7.33 -3.82
C SER A 93 -1.22 8.50 -4.75
N GLU A 94 -0.44 8.67 -5.83
CA GLU A 94 -0.70 9.69 -6.85
C GLU A 94 -2.04 9.48 -7.58
N ASN A 95 -2.60 8.25 -7.56
CA ASN A 95 -3.93 7.98 -8.12
C ASN A 95 -5.07 8.67 -7.34
N PHE A 96 -4.79 9.17 -6.13
CA PHE A 96 -5.75 9.85 -5.26
C PHE A 96 -5.65 11.38 -5.34
N ARG A 97 -4.66 11.90 -6.07
CA ARG A 97 -4.49 13.33 -6.32
C ARG A 97 -5.61 13.85 -7.23
N LYS A 98 -6.15 15.03 -6.93
CA LYS A 98 -7.21 15.70 -7.72
C LYS A 98 -6.65 16.81 -8.60
#